data_AF-A0A2J7Q9Q1-F1
#
_entry.id   AF-A0A2J7Q9Q1-F1
#
_cell.length_a   1.000
_cell.length_b   1.000
_cell.length_c   1.000
_cell.angle_alpha   90.00
_cell.angle_beta   90.00
_cell.angle_gamma   90.00
#
_symmetry.space_group_name_H-M   'P 1'
#
loop_
_entity.id
_entity.type
_entity.pdbx_description
1 polymer ?
#
loop_
_entity_poly.entity_id
_entity_poly.type
_entity_poly.pdbx_seq_one_letter_code
_entity_poly.pdbx_strand_id
1 'polypeptide(L)'
;MIILSVTSGIDFYNVLFPVPGKSRSQPITSRKDFLGKMLLRDSSLDHFMNTFVKEALAIPENVTWGGQSDNVFSSLSEDFMKPVTSVVEQLLKETNLTVCVFTGQLDLIVDTPGTLIWAERLQWSGAQQWLSAERSSVVIDGIIEGYKKTYRNFHFYWLLRSGHMVPTDNPAGALRLLQEITGYV
;
A
#
# COMPACT_ATOMS: atom_id res chain seq x y z
N MET A 1 4.33 -17.21 -9.14
CA MET A 1 4.45 -15.90 -9.83
C MET A 1 5.75 -15.88 -10.62
N ILE A 2 5.70 -15.58 -11.93
CA ILE A 2 6.85 -15.70 -12.85
C ILE A 2 8.01 -14.80 -12.44
N ILE A 3 7.72 -13.57 -11.98
CA ILE A 3 8.72 -12.57 -11.61
C ILE A 3 9.67 -13.13 -10.53
N LEU A 4 9.15 -13.65 -9.41
CA LEU A 4 9.97 -14.27 -8.35
C LEU A 4 10.91 -15.37 -8.86
N SER A 5 10.46 -16.16 -9.84
CA SER A 5 11.28 -17.26 -10.40
C SER A 5 12.36 -16.80 -11.37
N VAL A 6 12.17 -15.66 -12.04
CA VAL A 6 13.13 -15.16 -13.05
C VAL A 6 14.03 -14.05 -12.51
N THR A 7 13.67 -13.42 -11.39
CA THR A 7 14.43 -12.34 -10.76
C THR A 7 15.32 -12.80 -9.61
N SER A 8 15.55 -14.11 -9.45
CA SER A 8 16.34 -14.65 -8.33
C SER A 8 15.80 -14.25 -6.95
N GLY A 9 14.46 -14.18 -6.81
CA GLY A 9 13.79 -13.91 -5.55
C GLY A 9 13.58 -12.44 -5.21
N ILE A 10 13.59 -11.50 -6.17
CA ILE A 10 13.15 -10.12 -5.88
C ILE A 10 11.68 -10.13 -5.43
N ASP A 11 11.41 -9.53 -4.27
CA ASP A 11 10.04 -9.34 -3.78
C ASP A 11 9.31 -8.31 -4.64
N PHE A 12 8.14 -8.72 -5.12
CA PHE A 12 7.29 -7.94 -6.01
C PHE A 12 6.52 -6.84 -5.26
N TYR A 13 6.40 -6.97 -3.94
CA TYR A 13 5.79 -5.98 -3.09
C TYR A 13 6.81 -5.02 -2.48
N ASN A 14 8.10 -5.38 -2.43
CA ASN A 14 9.16 -4.46 -2.01
C ASN A 14 10.52 -4.90 -2.56
N VAL A 15 10.97 -4.27 -3.65
CA VAL A 15 12.17 -4.69 -4.39
C VAL A 15 13.49 -4.62 -3.60
N LEU A 16 13.50 -4.02 -2.41
CA LEU A 16 14.68 -3.91 -1.56
C LEU A 16 15.07 -5.24 -0.90
N PHE A 17 14.10 -6.11 -0.65
CA PHE A 17 14.34 -7.35 0.08
C PHE A 17 14.12 -8.57 -0.82
N PRO A 18 15.04 -9.55 -0.81
CA PRO A 18 14.80 -10.81 -1.49
C PRO A 18 13.80 -11.64 -0.68
N VAL A 19 12.84 -12.27 -1.36
CA VAL A 19 12.04 -13.35 -0.78
C VAL A 19 12.91 -14.60 -0.72
N PRO A 20 13.17 -15.15 0.48
CA PRO A 20 13.89 -16.41 0.57
C PRO A 20 13.10 -17.48 -0.18
N GLY A 21 13.72 -18.11 -1.17
CA GLY A 21 13.16 -19.29 -1.82
C GLY A 21 12.74 -20.32 -0.77
N LYS A 22 11.70 -21.12 -1.06
CA LYS A 22 11.15 -22.13 -0.14
C LYS A 22 12.25 -23.01 0.49
N SER A 23 12.77 -22.63 1.66
CA SER A 23 13.24 -23.49 2.78
C SER A 23 14.13 -22.71 3.78
N ARG A 24 13.63 -22.64 5.02
CA ARG A 24 14.31 -22.67 6.34
C ARG A 24 13.66 -21.68 7.31
N SER A 25 12.88 -22.25 8.23
CA SER A 25 12.45 -21.61 9.46
C SER A 25 13.68 -21.20 10.27
N GLN A 26 14.01 -19.91 10.26
CA GLN A 26 14.99 -19.33 11.18
C GLN A 26 14.29 -18.98 12.51
N PRO A 27 14.84 -19.38 13.67
CA PRO A 27 14.25 -19.12 14.98
C PRO A 27 14.16 -17.61 15.26
N ILE A 28 13.17 -17.23 16.07
CA ILE A 28 12.87 -15.84 16.41
C ILE A 28 13.87 -15.38 17.48
N THR A 29 14.68 -14.36 17.17
CA THR A 29 15.69 -13.83 18.09
C THR A 29 15.36 -12.43 18.62
N SER A 30 14.31 -11.76 18.10
CA SER A 30 13.93 -10.41 18.55
C SER A 30 12.42 -10.11 18.40
N ARG A 31 11.91 -9.13 19.17
CA ARG A 31 10.54 -8.60 19.02
C ARG A 31 10.30 -7.90 17.68
N LYS A 32 11.34 -7.31 17.09
CA LYS A 32 11.28 -6.72 15.74
C LYS A 32 11.08 -7.80 14.68
N ASP A 33 11.76 -8.93 14.83
CA ASP A 33 11.61 -10.11 13.96
C ASP A 33 10.22 -10.74 14.12
N PHE A 34 9.65 -10.71 15.33
CA PHE A 34 8.29 -11.19 15.59
C PHE A 34 7.25 -10.33 14.88
N LEU A 35 7.28 -9.00 15.04
CA LEU A 35 6.35 -8.09 14.34
C LEU A 35 6.56 -8.12 12.82
N GLY A 36 7.81 -8.16 12.37
CA GLY A 36 8.14 -8.31 10.95
C GLY A 36 7.65 -9.63 10.35
N LYS A 37 7.77 -10.76 11.07
CA LYS A 37 7.27 -12.07 10.61
C LYS A 37 5.75 -12.24 10.79
N MET A 38 5.14 -11.59 11.78
CA MET A 38 3.68 -11.58 11.96
C MET A 38 2.99 -10.86 10.82
N LEU A 39 3.64 -9.84 10.26
CA LEU A 39 3.14 -9.09 9.11
C LEU A 39 3.57 -9.69 7.76
N LEU A 40 4.57 -10.58 7.72
CA LEU A 40 5.15 -11.11 6.47
C LEU A 40 5.17 -12.64 6.33
N ARG A 41 4.63 -13.45 7.25
CA ARG A 41 4.55 -14.93 7.08
C ARG A 41 3.28 -15.56 7.67
N ASP A 42 2.45 -15.99 6.72
CA ASP A 42 1.11 -16.58 6.77
C ASP A 42 0.80 -17.52 7.95
N SER A 43 1.66 -18.49 8.26
CA SER A 43 1.27 -19.58 9.19
C SER A 43 1.11 -19.16 10.65
N SER A 44 1.82 -18.13 11.11
CA SER A 44 1.72 -17.66 12.50
C SER A 44 0.50 -16.77 12.71
N LEU A 45 0.18 -15.94 11.71
CA LEU A 45 -1.00 -15.08 11.72
C LEU A 45 -2.27 -15.91 11.52
N ASP A 46 -2.26 -16.84 10.56
CA ASP A 46 -3.39 -17.74 10.30
C ASP A 46 -3.80 -18.51 11.56
N HIS A 47 -2.82 -19.12 12.25
CA HIS A 47 -3.09 -19.80 13.51
C HIS A 47 -3.66 -18.86 14.57
N PHE A 48 -3.07 -17.68 14.77
CA PHE A 48 -3.52 -16.71 15.74
C PHE A 48 -4.96 -16.22 15.46
N MET A 49 -5.26 -15.93 14.19
CA MET A 49 -6.58 -15.47 13.74
C MET A 49 -7.64 -16.55 13.89
N ASN A 50 -7.31 -17.81 13.57
CA ASN A 50 -8.23 -18.94 13.60
C ASN A 50 -8.36 -19.60 15.00
N THR A 51 -7.63 -19.13 16.00
CA THR A 51 -7.73 -19.62 17.39
C THR A 51 -8.14 -18.49 18.33
N PHE A 52 -7.17 -17.77 18.90
CA PHE A 52 -7.38 -16.76 19.93
C PHE A 52 -8.32 -15.64 19.49
N VAL A 53 -8.16 -15.13 18.26
CA VAL A 53 -8.98 -14.01 17.76
C VAL A 53 -10.40 -14.47 17.45
N LYS A 54 -10.55 -15.67 16.87
CA LYS A 54 -11.85 -16.26 16.56
C LYS A 54 -12.72 -16.39 17.80
N GLU A 55 -12.16 -16.92 18.89
CA GLU A 55 -12.83 -17.02 20.18
C GLU A 55 -13.14 -15.63 20.76
N ALA A 56 -12.16 -14.73 20.79
CA ALA A 56 -12.32 -13.39 21.39
C ALA A 56 -13.37 -12.53 20.68
N LEU A 57 -13.51 -12.65 19.36
CA LEU A 57 -14.50 -11.92 18.56
C LEU A 57 -15.81 -12.70 18.34
N ALA A 58 -15.97 -13.87 18.97
CA ALA A 58 -17.12 -14.76 18.83
C ALA A 58 -17.45 -15.09 17.36
N ILE A 59 -16.42 -15.31 16.53
CA ILE A 59 -16.58 -15.68 15.13
C ILE A 59 -17.06 -17.14 15.04
N PRO A 60 -18.10 -17.46 14.25
CA PRO A 60 -18.66 -18.80 14.17
C PRO A 60 -17.63 -19.89 13.80
N GLU A 61 -17.80 -21.09 14.35
CA GLU A 61 -16.88 -22.22 14.14
C GLU A 61 -16.72 -22.61 12.66
N ASN A 62 -17.75 -22.44 11.85
CA ASN A 62 -17.72 -22.73 10.42
C ASN A 62 -17.07 -21.64 9.56
N VAL A 63 -16.57 -20.56 10.15
CA VAL A 63 -15.84 -19.48 9.45
C VAL A 63 -14.35 -19.61 9.72
N THR A 64 -13.57 -19.72 8.66
CA THR A 64 -12.10 -19.76 8.72
C THR A 64 -11.56 -18.48 8.10
N TRP A 65 -10.71 -17.79 8.84
CA TRP A 65 -9.94 -16.66 8.34
C TRP A 65 -8.87 -17.15 7.35
N GLY A 66 -8.62 -16.37 6.31
CA GLY A 66 -7.47 -16.52 5.42
C GLY A 66 -7.00 -15.14 4.96
N GLY A 67 -5.71 -15.03 4.60
CA GLY A 67 -5.13 -13.75 4.19
C GLY A 67 -5.71 -13.17 2.89
N GLN A 68 -6.08 -14.04 1.95
CA GLN A 68 -6.76 -13.71 0.68
C GLN A 68 -7.73 -14.82 0.28
N SER A 69 -8.61 -14.57 -0.71
CA SER A 69 -9.56 -15.56 -1.22
C SER A 69 -9.43 -15.74 -2.73
N ASP A 70 -8.91 -16.90 -3.15
CA ASP A 70 -8.74 -17.25 -4.57
C ASP A 70 -10.07 -17.30 -5.33
N ASN A 71 -11.14 -17.71 -4.65
CA ASN A 71 -12.49 -17.74 -5.23
C ASN A 71 -12.96 -16.32 -5.56
N VAL A 72 -12.83 -15.38 -4.62
CA VAL A 72 -13.19 -13.97 -4.85
C VAL A 72 -12.33 -13.36 -5.95
N PHE A 73 -11.01 -13.60 -5.91
CA PHE A 73 -10.09 -13.13 -6.96
C PHE A 73 -10.51 -13.63 -8.35
N SER A 74 -10.85 -14.91 -8.46
CA SER A 74 -11.27 -15.54 -9.71
C SER A 74 -12.62 -14.99 -10.20
N SER A 75 -13.59 -14.80 -9.29
CA SER A 75 -14.90 -14.24 -9.61
C SER A 75 -14.86 -12.78 -10.08
N LEU A 76 -13.86 -12.01 -9.67
CA LEU A 76 -13.68 -10.59 -10.05
C LEU A 76 -12.67 -10.39 -11.19
N SER A 77 -12.20 -11.47 -11.82
CA SER A 77 -11.16 -11.41 -12.85
C SER A 77 -11.52 -10.52 -14.05
N GLU A 78 -12.81 -10.48 -14.43
CA GLU A 78 -13.30 -9.62 -15.52
C GLU A 78 -13.21 -8.12 -15.19
N ASP A 79 -13.14 -7.75 -13.92
CA ASP A 79 -13.06 -6.35 -13.49
C ASP A 79 -11.62 -5.83 -13.43
N PHE A 80 -10.63 -6.73 -13.34
CA PHE A 80 -9.24 -6.42 -13.06
C PHE A 80 -8.61 -5.37 -14.00
N MET A 81 -9.00 -5.36 -15.28
CA MET A 81 -8.44 -4.46 -16.30
C MET A 81 -9.33 -3.26 -16.63
N LYS A 82 -10.44 -3.05 -15.92
CA LYS A 82 -11.33 -1.91 -16.16
C LYS A 82 -10.81 -0.67 -15.44
N PRO A 83 -10.73 0.51 -16.09
CA PRO A 83 -10.26 1.72 -15.44
C PRO A 83 -11.33 2.27 -14.49
N VAL A 84 -10.88 2.79 -13.34
CA VAL A 84 -11.73 3.48 -12.34
C VAL A 84 -11.44 4.99 -12.26
N THR A 85 -10.64 5.52 -13.19
CA THR A 85 -10.22 6.93 -13.17
C THR A 85 -11.38 7.91 -13.30
N SER A 86 -12.47 7.53 -13.99
CA SER A 86 -13.68 8.36 -14.09
C SER A 86 -14.33 8.63 -12.73
N VAL A 87 -14.27 7.67 -11.80
CA VAL A 87 -14.77 7.84 -10.43
C VAL A 87 -13.91 8.85 -9.68
N VAL A 88 -12.58 8.77 -9.81
CA VAL A 88 -11.65 9.74 -9.22
C VAL A 88 -11.91 11.15 -9.76
N GLU A 89 -12.10 11.29 -11.07
CA GLU A 89 -12.46 12.57 -11.69
C GLU A 89 -13.80 13.10 -11.17
N GLN A 90 -14.79 12.24 -10.99
CA GLN A 90 -16.09 12.62 -10.46
C GLN A 90 -15.96 13.18 -9.04
N LEU A 91 -15.20 12.49 -8.16
CA LEU A 91 -14.92 12.96 -6.81
C LEU A 91 -14.26 14.35 -6.82
N LEU A 92 -13.29 14.57 -7.71
CA LEU A 92 -12.58 15.83 -7.85
C LEU A 92 -13.44 16.97 -8.41
N LYS A 93 -14.41 16.67 -9.28
CA LYS A 93 -15.27 17.66 -9.96
C LYS A 93 -16.50 18.04 -9.15
N GLU A 94 -17.13 17.05 -8.52
CA GLU A 94 -18.50 17.15 -8.02
C GLU A 94 -18.58 17.23 -6.49
N THR A 95 -17.46 17.04 -5.80
CA THR A 95 -17.42 17.03 -4.33
C THR A 95 -16.32 17.94 -3.78
N ASN A 96 -16.42 18.23 -2.48
CA ASN A 96 -15.36 18.90 -1.73
C ASN A 96 -14.47 17.91 -0.96
N LEU A 97 -14.52 16.61 -1.32
CA LEU A 97 -13.71 15.59 -0.67
C LEU A 97 -12.24 15.76 -1.04
N THR A 98 -11.37 15.57 -0.04
CA THR A 98 -9.94 15.40 -0.25
C THR A 98 -9.72 14.03 -0.90
N VAL A 99 -9.15 14.03 -2.10
CA VAL A 99 -8.74 12.82 -2.81
C VAL A 99 -7.23 12.69 -2.69
N CYS A 100 -6.77 11.65 -1.98
CA CYS A 100 -5.37 11.38 -1.78
C CYS A 100 -4.97 10.07 -2.48
N VAL A 101 -3.96 10.14 -3.33
CA VAL A 101 -3.29 8.97 -3.91
C VAL A 101 -1.89 8.89 -3.30
N PHE A 102 -1.49 7.71 -2.83
CA PHE A 102 -0.13 7.50 -2.36
C PHE A 102 0.46 6.19 -2.88
N THR A 103 1.78 6.15 -2.99
CA THR A 103 2.53 5.00 -3.50
C THR A 103 3.84 4.83 -2.72
N GLY A 104 4.29 3.58 -2.59
CA GLY A 104 5.62 3.27 -2.08
C GLY A 104 6.64 3.23 -3.21
N GLN A 105 7.77 3.90 -3.04
CA GLN A 105 8.83 4.00 -4.05
C GLN A 105 9.36 2.65 -4.56
N LEU A 106 9.27 1.60 -3.73
CA LEU A 106 9.85 0.28 -3.97
C LEU A 106 8.79 -0.77 -4.34
N ASP A 107 7.55 -0.35 -4.59
CA ASP A 107 6.48 -1.22 -5.09
C ASP A 107 6.67 -1.48 -6.59
N LEU A 108 6.64 -2.76 -6.98
CA LEU A 108 6.74 -3.18 -8.38
C LEU A 108 5.39 -3.58 -8.99
N ILE A 109 4.40 -3.99 -8.17
CA ILE A 109 3.08 -4.37 -8.67
C ILE A 109 2.22 -3.16 -9.03
N VAL A 110 2.32 -2.10 -8.22
CA VAL A 110 1.61 -0.81 -8.43
C VAL A 110 2.64 0.31 -8.34
N ASP A 111 3.48 0.39 -9.38
CA ASP A 111 4.67 1.22 -9.37
C ASP A 111 4.36 2.73 -9.33
N THR A 112 5.28 3.49 -8.73
CA THR A 112 5.16 4.95 -8.62
C THR A 112 5.07 5.64 -9.99
N PRO A 113 5.90 5.32 -11.00
CA PRO A 113 5.76 5.89 -12.35
C PRO A 113 4.38 5.66 -12.98
N GLY A 114 3.86 4.44 -12.98
CA GLY A 114 2.55 4.10 -13.51
C GLY A 114 1.43 4.85 -12.77
N THR A 115 1.53 4.93 -11.45
CA THR A 115 0.59 5.66 -10.59
C THR A 115 0.60 7.16 -10.90
N LEU A 116 1.77 7.76 -11.09
CA LEU A 116 1.90 9.16 -11.45
C LEU A 116 1.32 9.45 -12.84
N ILE A 117 1.59 8.60 -13.82
CA ILE A 117 1.12 8.80 -15.21
C ILE A 117 -0.40 8.82 -15.30
N TRP A 118 -1.12 7.93 -14.61
CA TRP A 118 -2.59 7.99 -14.65
C TRP A 118 -3.13 9.21 -13.90
N ALA A 119 -2.50 9.60 -12.79
CA ALA A 119 -2.87 10.82 -12.06
C ALA A 119 -2.68 12.08 -12.92
N GLU A 120 -1.62 12.14 -13.73
CA GLU A 120 -1.36 13.20 -14.71
C GLU A 120 -2.34 13.24 -15.88
N ARG A 121 -3.03 12.13 -16.15
CA ARG A 121 -4.04 12.03 -17.21
C ARG A 121 -5.47 12.31 -16.75
N LEU A 122 -5.69 12.49 -15.44
CA LEU A 122 -7.01 12.81 -14.92
C LEU A 122 -7.53 14.12 -15.50
N GLN A 123 -8.75 14.10 -15.99
CA GLN A 123 -9.43 15.27 -16.54
C GLN A 123 -10.27 15.91 -15.46
N TRP A 124 -9.84 17.04 -14.90
CA TRP A 124 -10.60 17.81 -13.90
C TRP A 124 -10.20 19.29 -13.92
N SER A 125 -10.98 20.15 -13.28
CA SER A 125 -10.82 21.62 -13.35
C SER A 125 -9.48 22.14 -12.84
N GLY A 126 -8.76 21.35 -12.03
CA GLY A 126 -7.43 21.66 -11.52
C GLY A 126 -6.28 20.91 -12.18
N ALA A 127 -6.53 20.11 -13.22
CA ALA A 127 -5.50 19.23 -13.81
C ALA A 127 -4.26 20.00 -14.27
N GLN A 128 -4.43 21.11 -14.98
CA GLN A 128 -3.30 21.88 -15.53
C GLN A 128 -2.44 22.53 -14.43
N GLN A 129 -3.09 23.04 -13.38
CA GLN A 129 -2.38 23.64 -12.25
C GLN A 129 -1.73 22.56 -11.40
N TRP A 130 -2.38 21.41 -11.23
CA TRP A 130 -1.75 20.26 -10.57
C TRP A 130 -0.53 19.80 -11.35
N LEU A 131 -0.59 19.67 -12.68
CA LEU A 131 0.58 19.33 -13.52
C LEU A 131 1.75 20.29 -13.29
N SER A 132 1.45 21.59 -13.17
CA SER A 132 2.45 22.65 -12.93
C SER A 132 2.85 22.81 -11.45
N ALA A 133 2.16 22.13 -10.52
CA ALA A 133 2.40 22.28 -9.10
C ALA A 133 3.78 21.74 -8.71
N GLU A 134 4.47 22.50 -7.87
CA GLU A 134 5.75 22.08 -7.34
C GLU A 134 5.61 20.91 -6.36
N ARG A 135 6.69 20.17 -6.27
CA ARG A 135 6.83 18.97 -5.46
C ARG A 135 7.59 19.37 -4.20
N SER A 136 7.03 19.09 -3.03
CA SER A 136 7.65 19.42 -1.73
C SER A 136 8.02 18.15 -0.98
N SER A 137 9.05 18.21 -0.13
CA SER A 137 9.47 17.08 0.71
C SER A 137 8.57 16.94 1.93
N VAL A 138 8.32 15.69 2.32
CA VAL A 138 7.76 15.34 3.62
C VAL A 138 8.93 15.02 4.53
N VAL A 139 9.21 15.91 5.49
CA VAL A 139 10.35 15.81 6.41
C VAL A 139 9.88 15.51 7.83
N ILE A 140 10.46 14.47 8.43
CA ILE A 140 10.23 14.07 9.83
C ILE A 140 11.60 13.92 10.48
N ASP A 141 11.84 14.64 11.58
CA ASP A 141 13.09 14.59 12.34
C ASP A 141 14.36 14.76 11.48
N GLY A 142 14.29 15.64 10.48
CA GLY A 142 15.39 15.90 9.54
C GLY A 142 15.55 14.87 8.42
N ILE A 143 14.73 13.82 8.38
CA ILE A 143 14.73 12.78 7.36
C ILE A 143 13.65 13.06 6.33
N ILE A 144 13.99 12.99 5.05
CA ILE A 144 13.00 13.03 3.96
C ILE A 144 12.32 11.65 3.90
N GLU A 145 11.07 11.59 4.34
CA GLU A 145 10.22 10.38 4.36
C GLU A 145 9.45 10.19 3.06
N GLY A 146 9.32 11.25 2.28
CA GLY A 146 8.52 11.22 1.07
C GLY A 146 8.56 12.56 0.38
N TYR A 147 7.75 12.65 -0.65
CA TYR A 147 7.41 13.92 -1.24
C TYR A 147 5.92 13.95 -1.54
N LYS A 148 5.40 15.16 -1.66
CA LYS A 148 4.01 15.42 -2.00
C LYS A 148 3.89 16.43 -3.12
N LYS A 149 2.84 16.27 -3.91
CA LYS A 149 2.40 17.21 -4.94
C LYS A 149 0.90 17.41 -4.77
N THR A 150 0.51 18.64 -4.46
CA THR A 150 -0.85 18.96 -4.05
C THR A 150 -1.38 20.14 -4.82
N TYR A 151 -2.64 20.09 -5.23
CA TYR A 151 -3.37 21.25 -5.73
C TYR A 151 -4.85 21.12 -5.35
N ARG A 152 -5.38 22.13 -4.65
CA ARG A 152 -6.74 22.10 -4.08
C ARG A 152 -6.99 20.81 -3.29
N ASN A 153 -8.02 20.05 -3.65
CA ASN A 153 -8.44 18.82 -3.00
C ASN A 153 -7.78 17.55 -3.56
N PHE A 154 -6.80 17.67 -4.49
CA PHE A 154 -6.04 16.53 -4.98
C PHE A 154 -4.63 16.50 -4.39
N HIS A 155 -4.31 15.40 -3.71
CA HIS A 155 -3.04 15.18 -3.05
C HIS A 155 -2.39 13.91 -3.59
N PHE A 156 -1.12 14.01 -3.99
CA PHE A 156 -0.32 12.86 -4.40
C PHE A 156 0.91 12.75 -3.50
N TYR A 157 1.15 11.57 -2.94
CA TYR A 157 2.35 11.26 -2.17
C TYR A 157 3.11 10.08 -2.78
N TRP A 158 4.44 10.15 -2.81
CA TRP A 158 5.26 8.94 -2.97
C TRP A 158 6.23 8.86 -1.80
N LEU A 159 6.13 7.77 -1.06
CA LEU A 159 6.82 7.57 0.21
C LEU A 159 8.09 6.77 -0.01
N LEU A 160 9.21 7.31 0.48
CA LEU A 160 10.53 6.73 0.28
C LEU A 160 10.70 5.52 1.20
N ARG A 161 11.60 4.61 0.80
CA ARG A 161 11.95 3.41 1.57
C ARG A 161 10.72 2.53 1.92
N SER A 162 9.70 2.55 1.07
CA SER A 162 8.50 1.74 1.25
C SER A 162 8.09 1.04 -0.03
N GLY A 163 7.61 -0.19 0.09
CA GLY A 163 6.98 -0.96 -0.98
C GLY A 163 5.45 -0.83 -0.93
N HIS A 164 4.76 -1.88 -1.34
CA HIS A 164 3.30 -1.96 -1.45
C HIS A 164 2.60 -1.67 -0.12
N MET A 165 3.13 -2.21 0.98
CA MET A 165 2.58 -2.04 2.32
C MET A 165 3.26 -0.85 3.02
N VAL A 166 3.01 0.35 2.51
CA VAL A 166 3.63 1.60 2.99
C VAL A 166 3.62 1.75 4.52
N PRO A 167 2.52 1.54 5.26
CA PRO A 167 2.54 1.71 6.72
C PRO A 167 3.45 0.72 7.45
N THR A 168 3.68 -0.46 6.88
CA THR A 168 4.60 -1.46 7.43
C THR A 168 6.05 -1.04 7.19
N ASP A 169 6.36 -0.56 5.99
CA ASP A 169 7.74 -0.27 5.59
C ASP A 169 8.21 1.13 6.02
N ASN A 170 7.33 2.12 5.98
CA ASN A 170 7.56 3.49 6.41
C ASN A 170 6.40 4.00 7.30
N PRO A 171 6.34 3.56 8.57
CA PRO A 171 5.28 3.95 9.50
C PRO A 171 5.28 5.45 9.82
N ALA A 172 6.46 6.09 9.86
CA ALA A 172 6.57 7.51 10.14
C ALA A 172 5.97 8.35 9.00
N GLY A 173 6.34 8.04 7.75
CA GLY A 173 5.80 8.67 6.55
C GLY A 173 4.30 8.42 6.40
N ALA A 174 3.83 7.18 6.67
CA ALA A 174 2.40 6.84 6.62
C ALA A 174 1.58 7.59 7.68
N LEU A 175 2.07 7.68 8.91
CA LEU A 175 1.41 8.43 9.97
C LEU A 175 1.36 9.92 9.61
N ARG A 176 2.46 10.49 9.11
CA ARG A 176 2.50 11.89 8.69
C ARG A 176 1.52 12.18 7.54
N LEU A 177 1.46 11.30 6.55
CA LEU A 177 0.46 11.38 5.49
C LEU A 177 -0.95 11.42 6.08
N LEU A 178 -1.28 10.49 6.98
CA LEU A 178 -2.60 10.39 7.60
C LEU A 178 -2.96 11.67 8.37
N GLN A 179 -2.03 12.18 9.18
CA GLN A 179 -2.20 13.43 9.92
C GLN A 179 -2.45 14.61 8.98
N GLU A 180 -1.71 14.72 7.87
CA GLU A 180 -1.90 15.81 6.90
C GLU A 180 -3.24 15.74 6.15
N ILE A 181 -3.75 14.54 5.84
CA ILE A 181 -5.01 14.42 5.09
C ILE A 181 -6.26 14.48 5.96
N THR A 182 -6.17 14.10 7.24
CA THR A 182 -7.34 14.04 8.15
C THR A 182 -7.34 15.14 9.21
N GLY A 183 -6.20 15.80 9.46
CA GLY A 183 -6.03 16.67 10.63
C GLY A 183 -5.96 15.91 11.95
N TYR A 184 -5.78 14.59 11.93
CA TYR A 184 -5.56 13.77 13.13
C TYR A 184 -4.29 14.24 13.85
N VAL A 185 -4.38 14.44 15.17
CA VAL A 185 -3.28 14.87 16.05
C VAL A 185 -2.91 13.73 16.97
#